data_AF-A0A2N2Y8X1-F1
#
_entry.id   AF-A0A2N2Y8X1-F1
#
_cell.length_a   1.000
_cell.length_b   1.000
_cell.length_c   1.000
_cell.angle_alpha   90.00
_cell.angle_beta   90.00
_cell.angle_gamma   90.00
#
_symmetry.space_group_name_H-M   'P 1'
#
loop_
_entity.id
_entity.type
_entity.pdbx_description
1 polymer ?
#
loop_
_entity_poly.entity_id
_entity_poly.type
_entity_poly.pdbx_seq_one_letter_code
_entity_poly.pdbx_strand_id
1 'polypeptide(L)'
;MTLLIGSLTIGLILALLALGIFIGFKIFNFPDITAEGSVTFGAAIAASLIASGTSPLAATLIAFVGGALAGTVTGILHTRFNINGLLSGILGMTALYSVNL
;
A
#
# COMPACT_ATOMS: atom_id res chain seq x y z
N MET A 1 -6.94 30.08 -5.59
CA MET A 1 -5.67 29.68 -4.93
C MET A 1 -5.81 28.40 -4.09
N THR A 2 -6.94 28.20 -3.40
CA THR A 2 -7.24 26.97 -2.63
C THR A 2 -7.18 25.69 -3.47
N LEU A 3 -7.73 25.69 -4.68
CA LEU A 3 -7.69 24.54 -5.59
C LEU A 3 -6.27 24.15 -6.00
N LEU A 4 -5.42 25.14 -6.31
CA LEU A 4 -4.03 24.88 -6.71
C LEU A 4 -3.23 24.22 -5.59
N ILE A 5 -3.36 24.73 -4.37
CA ILE A 5 -2.68 24.19 -3.18
C ILE A 5 -3.21 22.79 -2.86
N GLY A 6 -4.53 22.59 -2.86
CA GLY A 6 -5.15 21.28 -2.59
C GLY A 6 -4.72 20.21 -3.60
N SER A 7 -4.72 20.53 -4.89
CA SER A 7 -4.27 19.62 -5.94
C SER A 7 -2.78 19.25 -5.79
N LEU A 8 -1.93 20.22 -5.43
CA LEU A 8 -0.51 19.96 -5.16
C LEU A 8 -0.31 19.05 -3.94
N THR A 9 -1.05 19.29 -2.85
CA THR A 9 -0.94 18.46 -1.64
C THR A 9 -1.31 17.01 -1.92
N ILE A 10 -2.47 16.77 -2.55
CA ILE A 10 -2.91 15.40 -2.89
C ILE A 10 -1.96 14.77 -3.91
N GLY A 11 -1.52 15.53 -4.92
CA GLY A 11 -0.58 15.05 -5.93
C GLY A 11 0.75 14.60 -5.34
N LEU A 12 1.31 15.37 -4.39
CA LEU A 12 2.56 15.00 -3.71
C LEU A 12 2.40 13.79 -2.79
N ILE A 13 1.25 13.65 -2.13
CA ILE A 13 0.95 12.47 -1.31
C ILE A 13 0.85 11.22 -2.21
N LEU A 14 0.10 11.30 -3.31
CA LEU A 14 -0.10 10.18 -4.25
C LEU A 14 1.14 9.90 -5.11
N ALA A 15 2.07 10.84 -5.25
CA ALA A 15 3.33 10.61 -5.96
C ALA A 15 4.15 9.47 -5.32
N LEU A 16 4.09 9.31 -4.00
CA LEU A 16 4.74 8.19 -3.30
C LEU A 16 4.11 6.84 -3.67
N LEU A 17 2.78 6.80 -3.79
CA LEU A 17 2.06 5.62 -4.26
C LEU A 17 2.46 5.29 -5.72
N ALA A 18 2.46 6.30 -6.59
CA ALA A 18 2.86 6.13 -7.99
C ALA A 18 4.30 5.62 -8.12
N LEU A 19 5.21 6.06 -7.24
CA LEU A 19 6.59 5.57 -7.19
C LEU A 19 6.64 4.08 -6.80
N GLY A 20 5.83 3.64 -5.83
CA GLY A 20 5.73 2.23 -5.47
C GLY A 20 5.28 1.34 -6.64
N ILE A 21 4.22 1.76 -7.35
CA ILE A 21 3.72 1.05 -8.54
C ILE A 21 4.79 1.06 -9.65
N PHE A 22 5.47 2.19 -9.87
CA PHE A 22 6.54 2.30 -10.85
C PHE A 22 7.68 1.29 -10.58
N ILE A 23 8.10 1.13 -9.33
CA ILE A 23 9.15 0.14 -8.99
C ILE A 23 8.68 -1.27 -9.39
N GLY A 24 7.48 -1.69 -9.03
CA GLY A 24 6.94 -3.00 -9.40
C GLY A 24 6.93 -3.24 -10.91
N PHE A 25 6.29 -2.33 -11.64
CA PHE A 25 6.11 -2.48 -13.09
C PHE A 25 7.39 -2.32 -13.90
N LYS A 26 8.24 -1.33 -13.56
CA LYS A 26 9.36 -0.90 -14.41
C LYS A 26 10.70 -1.51 -14.01
N ILE A 27 10.91 -1.78 -12.72
CA ILE A 27 12.17 -2.35 -12.22
C ILE A 27 12.05 -3.87 -12.14
N PHE A 28 10.98 -4.36 -11.52
CA PHE A 28 10.79 -5.81 -11.34
C PHE A 28 10.08 -6.49 -12.52
N ASN A 29 9.60 -5.73 -13.52
CA ASN A 29 8.74 -6.23 -14.61
C ASN A 29 7.59 -7.10 -14.09
N PHE A 30 7.09 -6.76 -12.90
CA PHE A 30 6.08 -7.50 -12.17
C PHE A 30 4.88 -6.56 -12.02
N PRO A 31 3.76 -6.82 -12.72
CA PRO A 31 2.60 -5.93 -12.71
C PRO A 31 1.85 -6.07 -11.39
N ASP A 32 2.43 -5.53 -10.33
CA ASP A 32 1.93 -5.60 -8.97
C ASP A 32 1.11 -4.38 -8.60
N ILE A 33 -0.20 -4.59 -8.50
CA ILE A 33 -1.13 -3.57 -8.00
C ILE A 33 -1.33 -3.67 -6.48
N THR A 34 -0.65 -4.59 -5.78
CA THR A 34 -0.68 -4.67 -4.31
C THR A 34 -0.21 -3.37 -3.66
N ALA A 35 0.66 -2.61 -4.32
CA ALA A 35 1.13 -1.32 -3.82
C ALA A 35 -0.03 -0.37 -3.46
N GLU A 36 -1.13 -0.37 -4.22
CA GLU A 36 -2.33 0.39 -3.86
C GLU A 36 -2.99 -0.12 -2.57
N GLY A 37 -3.15 -1.44 -2.45
CA GLY A 37 -3.73 -2.08 -1.27
C GLY A 37 -2.85 -1.94 -0.02
N SER A 38 -1.53 -2.06 -0.14
CA SER A 38 -0.60 -1.98 1.00
C SER A 38 -0.47 -0.56 1.54
N VAL A 39 -0.52 0.46 0.67
CA VAL A 39 -0.49 1.87 1.10
C VAL A 39 -1.76 2.24 1.84
N THR A 40 -2.93 1.83 1.33
CA THR A 40 -4.22 2.07 2.01
C THR A 40 -4.33 1.30 3.32
N PHE A 41 -3.85 0.07 3.38
CA PHE A 41 -3.77 -0.72 4.61
C PHE A 41 -2.84 -0.09 5.66
N GLY A 42 -1.67 0.40 5.25
CA GLY A 42 -0.77 1.15 6.14
C GLY A 42 -1.44 2.42 6.69
N ALA A 43 -2.17 3.16 5.85
CA ALA A 43 -2.94 4.33 6.29
C ALA A 43 -4.02 3.96 7.31
N ALA A 44 -4.72 2.84 7.12
CA ALA A 44 -5.74 2.34 8.04
C ALA A 44 -5.15 1.95 9.41
N ILE A 45 -4.00 1.28 9.42
CA ILE A 45 -3.28 0.93 10.65
C ILE A 45 -2.84 2.21 11.38
N ALA A 46 -2.22 3.16 10.68
CA ALA A 46 -1.78 4.41 11.29
C ALA A 46 -2.97 5.20 11.87
N ALA A 47 -4.06 5.33 11.11
CA ALA A 47 -5.25 6.05 11.54
C ALA A 47 -5.91 5.42 12.78
N SER A 48 -6.07 4.09 12.79
CA SER A 48 -6.66 3.36 13.92
C SER A 48 -5.80 3.43 15.20
N LEU A 49 -4.48 3.33 15.07
CA LEU A 49 -3.55 3.46 16.21
C LEU A 49 -3.50 4.89 16.76
N ILE A 50 -3.51 5.89 15.89
CA ILE A 50 -3.56 7.30 16.32
C ILE A 50 -4.90 7.61 17.00
N ALA A 51 -6.01 7.12 16.44
CA ALA A 51 -7.35 7.29 17.03
C ALA A 51 -7.49 6.61 18.40
N SER A 52 -6.76 5.52 18.65
CA SER A 52 -6.71 4.83 19.94
C SER A 52 -5.73 5.45 20.95
N GLY A 53 -5.06 6.57 20.60
CA GLY A 53 -4.17 7.31 21.51
C GLY A 53 -2.70 6.87 21.47
N THR A 54 -2.33 6.02 20.51
CA THR A 54 -0.92 5.62 20.31
C THR A 54 -0.12 6.79 19.73
N SER A 55 1.17 6.91 20.10
CA SER A 55 2.04 7.95 19.54
C SER A 55 2.11 7.86 18.00
N PRO A 56 2.04 8.99 17.28
CA PRO A 56 2.05 8.99 15.81
C PRO A 56 3.28 8.29 15.21
N LEU A 57 4.42 8.39 15.89
CA LEU A 57 5.70 7.82 15.45
C LEU A 57 5.74 6.29 15.59
N ALA A 58 5.14 5.74 16.66
CA ALA A 58 4.98 4.29 16.78
C ALA A 58 3.93 3.76 15.81
N ALA A 59 2.83 4.51 15.61
CA ALA A 59 1.78 4.15 14.67
C ALA A 59 2.30 4.04 13.22
N THR A 60 3.16 4.97 12.78
CA THR A 60 3.75 4.93 11.44
C THR A 60 4.72 3.76 11.27
N LEU A 61 5.52 3.41 12.29
CA LEU A 61 6.38 2.23 12.25
C LEU A 61 5.57 0.93 12.13
N ILE A 62 4.48 0.81 12.89
CA ILE A 62 3.60 -0.36 12.81
C ILE A 62 2.90 -0.43 11.45
N ALA A 63 2.43 0.71 10.93
CA ALA A 63 1.86 0.80 9.58
C ALA A 63 2.85 0.39 8.49
N PHE A 64 4.12 0.78 8.60
CA PHE A 64 5.17 0.35 7.68
C PHE A 64 5.35 -1.16 7.68
N VAL A 65 5.40 -1.78 8.86
CA VAL A 65 5.47 -3.25 8.99
C VAL A 65 4.24 -3.92 8.40
N GLY A 66 3.03 -3.37 8.64
CA GLY A 66 1.79 -3.88 8.05
C GLY A 66 1.79 -3.83 6.52
N GLY A 67 2.26 -2.73 5.93
CA GLY A 67 2.43 -2.60 4.48
C GLY A 67 3.49 -3.55 3.90
N ALA A 68 4.59 -3.75 4.61
CA ALA A 68 5.62 -4.72 4.21
C ALA A 68 5.08 -6.15 4.24
N LEU A 69 4.32 -6.52 5.27
CA LEU A 69 3.67 -7.83 5.37
C LEU A 69 2.70 -8.06 4.20
N ALA A 70 1.89 -7.06 3.85
CA ALA A 70 1.03 -7.13 2.67
C ALA A 70 1.82 -7.44 1.38
N GLY A 71 2.94 -6.76 1.14
CA GLY A 71 3.82 -7.04 0.00
C GLY A 71 4.44 -8.44 0.05
N THR A 72 4.83 -8.92 1.23
CA THR A 72 5.36 -10.29 1.37
C THR A 72 4.33 -11.36 1.04
N VAL A 73 3.06 -11.16 1.39
CA VAL A 73 1.98 -12.09 1.06
C VAL A 73 1.84 -12.21 -0.46
N THR A 74 1.84 -11.10 -1.19
CA THR A 74 1.82 -11.11 -2.67
C THR A 74 3.06 -11.81 -3.24
N GLY A 75 4.25 -11.54 -2.68
CA GLY A 75 5.47 -12.23 -3.09
C GLY A 75 5.40 -13.75 -2.89
N ILE A 76 4.81 -14.20 -1.77
CA ILE A 76 4.61 -15.63 -1.49
C ILE A 76 3.59 -16.26 -2.45
N LEU A 77 2.49 -15.57 -2.75
CA LEU A 77 1.48 -16.03 -3.72
C LEU A 77 2.09 -16.26 -5.11
N HIS A 78 2.96 -15.35 -5.56
CA HIS A 78 3.65 -15.53 -6.83
C HIS A 78 4.73 -16.64 -6.78
N THR A 79 5.61 -16.61 -5.78
CA THR A 79 6.80 -17.48 -5.72
C THR A 79 6.52 -18.91 -5.25
N ARG A 80 5.59 -19.12 -4.32
CA ARG A 80 5.28 -20.46 -3.74
C ARG A 80 4.08 -21.10 -4.42
N PHE A 81 3.04 -20.31 -4.73
CA PHE A 81 1.80 -20.83 -5.32
C PHE A 81 1.77 -20.74 -6.85
N ASN A 82 2.82 -20.18 -7.48
CA ASN A 82 2.95 -20.04 -8.94
C ASN A 82 1.76 -19.32 -9.59
N ILE A 83 1.10 -18.42 -8.85
CA ILE A 83 0.02 -17.58 -9.37
C ILE A 83 0.66 -16.52 -10.27
N ASN A 84 0.02 -16.20 -11.40
CA ASN A 84 0.46 -15.10 -12.25
C ASN A 84 0.58 -13.80 -11.43
N GLY A 85 1.66 -13.05 -11.62
CA GLY A 85 1.93 -11.83 -10.87
C GLY A 85 0.78 -10.82 -10.84
N LEU A 86 0.11 -10.65 -11.97
CA LEU A 86 -1.03 -9.73 -12.07
C LEU A 86 -2.23 -10.21 -11.23
N LEU A 87 -2.51 -11.51 -11.25
CA LEU A 87 -3.57 -12.13 -10.43
C LEU A 87 -3.23 -12.06 -8.93
N SER A 88 -1.97 -12.30 -8.57
CA SER A 88 -1.48 -12.15 -7.21
C SER A 88 -1.70 -10.72 -6.69
N GLY A 89 -1.40 -9.72 -7.52
CA GLY A 89 -1.63 -8.30 -7.19
C GLY A 89 -3.10 -7.96 -6.97
N ILE A 90 -4.00 -8.39 -7.88
CA ILE A 90 -5.45 -8.15 -7.75
C ILE A 90 -6.04 -8.84 -6.52
N LEU A 91 -5.63 -10.08 -6.24
CA LEU A 91 -6.07 -10.84 -5.07
C LEU A 91 -5.64 -10.15 -3.78
N GLY A 92 -4.36 -9.74 -3.69
CA GLY A 92 -3.82 -9.03 -2.54
C GLY A 92 -4.54 -7.69 -2.30
N MET A 93 -4.71 -6.89 -3.36
CA MET A 93 -5.45 -5.62 -3.29
C MET A 93 -6.88 -5.82 -2.79
N THR A 94 -7.60 -6.81 -3.32
CA THR A 94 -9.00 -7.08 -2.94
C THR A 94 -9.12 -7.56 -1.50
N ALA A 95 -8.22 -8.45 -1.07
CA ALA A 95 -8.18 -8.92 0.32
C ALA A 95 -7.92 -7.77 1.31
N LEU A 96 -6.96 -6.89 1.00
CA LEU A 96 -6.65 -5.72 1.82
C LEU A 96 -7.80 -4.69 1.82
N TYR A 97 -8.47 -4.53 0.68
CA TYR A 97 -9.67 -3.70 0.59
C TYR A 97 -10.76 -4.19 1.55
N SER A 98 -10.99 -5.50 1.63
CA SER A 98 -11.95 -6.10 2.59
C SER A 98 -11.55 -5.93 4.05
N VAL A 99 -10.26 -5.84 4.37
CA VAL A 99 -9.80 -5.62 5.76
C VAL A 99 -9.93 -4.15 6.17
N ASN A 100 -9.83 -3.24 5.21
CA ASN A 100 -9.90 -1.80 5.44
C ASN A 100 -11.35 -1.27 5.57
N LEU A 101 -12.33 -2.03 5.07
CA LEU A 101 -13.76 -1.68 5.07
C LEU A 101 -14.49 -2.23 6.30
#